data_AF-A0A5N5DYC0-F1
#
_entry.id   AF-A0A5N5DYC0-F1
#
_cell.length_a   1.000
_cell.length_b   1.000
_cell.length_c   1.000
_cell.angle_alpha   90.00
_cell.angle_beta   90.00
_cell.angle_gamma   90.00
#
_symmetry.space_group_name_H-M   'P 1'
#
loop_
_entity.id
_entity.type
_entity.pdbx_description
1 polymer ?
#
loop_
_entity_poly.entity_id
_entity_poly.type
_entity_poly.pdbx_seq_one_letter_code
_entity_poly.pdbx_strand_id
1 'polypeptide(L)'
;MTTKDRNALTLPHSYDRAALARFELFLFAGVATVLITRAYLAATGYPQIGGGALHIAHVLWGGLLMAVAIVATAITEGSRTRDLATLVGGIGFGLFIDEVGKFVTADVDYFYQPAIAIMYVVFVLFYLAAREVVIRRGMNDRHRLAIGARALSDLA
;
A
#
# COMPACT_ATOMS: atom_id res chain seq x y z
N MET A 1 53.74 13.26 -12.15
CA MET A 1 53.28 11.97 -11.56
C MET A 1 51.97 12.25 -10.85
N THR A 2 50.89 11.68 -11.38
CA THR A 2 49.49 12.10 -11.25
C THR A 2 48.87 11.66 -9.92
N THR A 3 48.43 12.60 -9.09
CA THR A 3 47.50 12.32 -7.99
C THR A 3 46.10 12.23 -8.57
N LYS A 4 45.79 11.05 -9.08
CA LYS A 4 44.50 10.65 -9.65
C LYS A 4 43.37 10.88 -8.63
N ASP A 5 42.35 11.57 -9.11
CA ASP A 5 41.09 11.94 -8.46
C ASP A 5 40.66 11.05 -7.29
N ARG A 6 40.51 11.68 -6.11
CA ARG A 6 39.76 11.11 -4.97
C ARG A 6 38.26 11.39 -5.09
N ASN A 7 37.69 11.31 -6.30
CA ASN A 7 36.25 11.21 -6.49
C ASN A 7 35.82 9.76 -6.26
N ALA A 8 35.93 9.30 -5.02
CA ALA A 8 35.40 8.03 -4.61
C ALA A 8 33.86 8.15 -4.50
N LEU A 9 33.19 7.69 -5.56
CA LEU A 9 31.81 7.21 -5.55
C LEU A 9 30.74 8.23 -5.12
N THR A 10 30.35 9.12 -6.04
CA THR A 10 28.97 9.61 -6.06
C THR A 10 28.06 8.40 -6.29
N LEU A 11 27.64 7.75 -5.21
CA LEU A 11 26.68 6.64 -5.29
C LEU A 11 25.42 7.18 -5.97
N PRO A 12 25.05 6.67 -7.16
CA PRO A 12 23.84 7.12 -7.84
C PRO A 12 22.66 6.91 -6.90
N HIS A 13 21.95 7.99 -6.56
CA HIS A 13 20.76 8.04 -5.70
C HIS A 13 20.59 6.80 -4.81
N SER A 14 21.36 6.72 -3.73
CA SER A 14 21.17 5.67 -2.74
C SER A 14 19.91 6.01 -1.92
N TYR A 15 18.76 5.47 -2.31
CA TYR A 15 17.50 5.47 -1.55
C TYR A 15 17.14 4.04 -1.15
N ASP A 16 16.29 3.89 -0.13
CA ASP A 16 15.84 2.58 0.33
C ASP A 16 14.92 1.92 -0.70
N ARG A 17 15.49 1.01 -1.51
CA ARG A 17 14.75 0.24 -2.51
C ARG A 17 13.74 -0.71 -1.88
N ALA A 18 14.02 -1.25 -0.70
CA ALA A 18 13.13 -2.17 -0.02
C ALA A 18 11.89 -1.43 0.51
N ALA A 19 12.03 -0.17 0.94
CA ALA A 19 10.89 0.68 1.27
C ALA A 19 10.00 0.94 0.05
N LEU A 20 10.59 1.28 -1.10
CA LEU A 20 9.84 1.49 -2.33
C LEU A 20 9.14 0.21 -2.81
N ALA A 21 9.84 -0.93 -2.80
CA ALA A 21 9.28 -2.22 -3.22
C ALA A 21 8.09 -2.66 -2.35
N ARG A 22 8.14 -2.43 -1.03
CA ARG A 22 6.98 -2.67 -0.15
C ARG A 22 5.81 -1.77 -0.54
N PHE A 23 6.06 -0.49 -0.75
CA PHE A 23 5.00 0.41 -1.15
C PHE A 23 4.38 0.02 -2.52
N GLU A 24 5.19 -0.45 -3.47
CA GLU A 24 4.72 -1.02 -4.74
C GLU A 24 3.88 -2.29 -4.53
N LEU A 25 4.30 -3.18 -3.62
CA LEU A 25 3.52 -4.35 -3.22
C LEU A 25 2.16 -3.98 -2.64
N PHE A 26 2.10 -2.97 -1.76
CA PHE A 26 0.85 -2.44 -1.20
C PHE A 26 -0.09 -1.96 -2.31
N LEU A 27 0.42 -1.15 -3.24
CA LEU A 27 -0.39 -0.63 -4.36
C LEU A 27 -0.87 -1.74 -5.28
N PHE A 28 0.04 -2.66 -5.66
CA PHE A 28 -0.30 -3.76 -6.54
C PHE A 28 -1.38 -4.65 -5.91
N ALA A 29 -1.23 -4.99 -4.62
CA ALA A 29 -2.23 -5.74 -3.87
C ALA A 29 -3.56 -5.01 -3.84
N GLY A 30 -3.58 -3.70 -3.56
CA GLY A 30 -4.81 -2.91 -3.56
C GLY A 30 -5.51 -2.86 -4.92
N VAL A 31 -4.78 -2.58 -6.00
CA VAL A 31 -5.33 -2.58 -7.36
C VAL A 31 -5.86 -3.96 -7.74
N ALA A 32 -5.08 -5.02 -7.48
CA ALA A 32 -5.50 -6.38 -7.75
C ALA A 32 -6.78 -6.74 -6.97
N THR A 33 -6.87 -6.36 -5.70
CA THR A 33 -8.06 -6.56 -4.89
C THR A 33 -9.27 -5.83 -5.45
N VAL A 34 -9.16 -4.56 -5.86
CA VAL A 34 -10.27 -3.84 -6.52
C VAL A 34 -10.74 -4.59 -7.77
N LEU A 35 -9.80 -4.97 -8.64
CA LEU A 35 -10.13 -5.66 -9.90
C LEU A 35 -10.79 -7.02 -9.66
N ILE A 36 -10.27 -7.80 -8.71
CA ILE A 36 -10.81 -9.12 -8.35
C ILE A 36 -12.21 -8.96 -7.74
N THR A 37 -12.41 -8.02 -6.81
CA THR A 37 -13.72 -7.77 -6.19
C THR A 37 -14.74 -7.37 -7.23
N ARG A 38 -14.40 -6.43 -8.14
CA ARG A 38 -15.30 -6.01 -9.22
C ARG A 38 -15.60 -7.12 -10.21
N ALA A 39 -14.59 -7.92 -10.60
CA ALA A 39 -14.80 -9.05 -11.48
C ALA A 39 -15.72 -10.10 -10.85
N TYR A 40 -15.54 -10.38 -9.56
CA TYR A 40 -16.40 -11.28 -8.80
C TYR A 40 -17.85 -10.76 -8.74
N LEU A 41 -18.05 -9.49 -8.40
CA LEU A 41 -19.37 -8.88 -8.32
C LEU A 41 -20.07 -8.83 -9.69
N ALA A 42 -19.33 -8.50 -10.75
CA ALA A 42 -19.87 -8.53 -12.11
C ALA A 42 -20.26 -9.95 -12.54
N ALA A 43 -19.46 -10.97 -12.22
CA ALA A 43 -19.73 -12.36 -12.57
C ALA A 43 -20.92 -12.96 -11.78
N THR A 44 -21.20 -12.44 -10.58
CA THR A 44 -22.26 -12.94 -9.70
C THR A 44 -23.53 -12.09 -9.71
N GLY A 45 -23.57 -11.01 -10.50
CA GLY A 45 -24.74 -10.15 -10.64
C GLY A 45 -24.95 -9.18 -9.47
N TYR A 46 -23.87 -8.74 -8.81
CA TYR A 46 -23.88 -7.84 -7.65
C TYR A 46 -24.71 -8.38 -6.47
N PRO A 47 -24.41 -9.60 -5.98
CA PRO A 47 -25.11 -10.17 -4.85
C PRO A 47 -24.84 -9.32 -3.60
N GLN A 48 -25.91 -8.91 -2.93
CA GLN A 48 -25.77 -8.26 -1.62
C GLN A 48 -25.41 -9.30 -0.57
N ILE A 49 -24.21 -9.19 0.01
CA ILE A 49 -23.79 -9.99 1.15
C ILE A 49 -24.26 -9.27 2.42
N GLY A 50 -25.38 -9.75 2.97
CA GLY A 50 -26.09 -9.14 4.10
C GLY A 50 -27.60 -9.19 3.86
N GLY A 51 -28.35 -9.85 4.75
CA GLY A 51 -29.79 -10.04 4.62
C GLY A 51 -30.60 -9.03 5.44
N GLY A 52 -31.72 -8.56 4.89
CA GLY A 52 -32.66 -7.69 5.60
C GLY A 52 -32.08 -6.30 5.89
N ALA A 53 -32.00 -5.91 7.17
CA ALA A 53 -31.53 -4.59 7.60
C ALA A 53 -30.00 -4.47 7.79
N LEU A 54 -29.23 -5.57 7.63
CA LEU A 54 -27.79 -5.61 7.93
C LEU A 54 -26.97 -5.85 6.66
N HIS A 55 -26.44 -4.78 6.06
CA HIS A 55 -25.43 -4.86 5.02
C HIS A 55 -24.03 -4.73 5.63
N ILE A 56 -23.19 -5.76 5.49
CA ILE A 56 -21.78 -5.68 5.89
C ILE A 56 -21.00 -5.26 4.64
N ALA A 57 -20.74 -3.96 4.51
CA ALA A 57 -19.95 -3.44 3.42
C ALA A 57 -18.51 -3.95 3.50
N HIS A 58 -17.92 -4.33 2.37
CA HIS A 58 -16.53 -4.79 2.30
C HIS A 58 -15.54 -3.72 2.76
N VAL A 59 -15.96 -2.46 2.83
CA VAL A 59 -15.24 -1.34 3.45
C VAL A 59 -14.86 -1.60 4.92
N LEU A 60 -15.70 -2.30 5.69
CA LEU A 60 -15.43 -2.64 7.09
C LEU A 60 -14.30 -3.68 7.19
N TRP A 61 -14.36 -4.72 6.36
CA TRP A 61 -13.29 -5.70 6.23
C TRP A 61 -12.01 -5.05 5.73
N GLY A 62 -12.10 -4.13 4.78
CA GLY A 62 -11.00 -3.32 4.31
C GLY A 62 -10.32 -2.53 5.44
N GLY A 63 -11.12 -1.82 6.24
CA GLY A 63 -10.66 -1.09 7.43
C GLY A 63 -10.02 -2.01 8.47
N LEU A 64 -10.61 -3.17 8.74
CA LEU A 64 -10.08 -4.14 9.70
C LEU A 64 -8.71 -4.69 9.25
N LEU A 65 -8.58 -5.08 7.99
CA LEU A 65 -7.31 -5.56 7.44
C LEU A 65 -6.21 -4.48 7.50
N MET A 66 -6.56 -3.23 7.20
CA MET A 66 -5.62 -2.10 7.38
C MET A 66 -5.25 -1.91 8.86
N ALA A 67 -6.18 -2.02 9.79
CA ALA A 67 -5.90 -1.94 11.22
C ALA A 67 -4.96 -3.06 11.68
N VAL A 68 -5.19 -4.29 11.23
CA VAL A 68 -4.30 -5.44 11.50
C VAL A 68 -2.91 -5.18 10.94
N ALA A 69 -2.79 -4.66 9.71
CA ALA A 69 -1.51 -4.31 9.12
C ALA A 69 -0.75 -3.27 9.95
N ILE A 70 -1.43 -2.19 10.38
CA ILE A 70 -0.84 -1.15 11.22
C ILE A 70 -0.35 -1.75 12.54
N VAL A 71 -1.21 -2.49 13.25
CA VAL A 71 -0.85 -3.12 14.53
C VAL A 71 0.32 -4.08 14.35
N ALA A 72 0.31 -4.93 13.32
CA ALA A 72 1.40 -5.85 13.03
C ALA A 72 2.73 -5.12 12.81
N THR A 73 2.74 -4.01 12.07
CA THR A 73 3.96 -3.20 11.89
C THR A 73 4.40 -2.44 13.14
N ALA A 74 3.47 -2.14 14.07
CA ALA A 74 3.76 -1.40 15.30
C ALA A 74 4.35 -2.29 16.40
N ILE A 75 3.93 -3.56 16.45
CA ILE A 75 4.33 -4.50 17.51
C ILE A 75 5.47 -5.45 17.09
N THR A 76 5.88 -5.44 15.82
CA THR A 76 6.93 -6.32 15.29
C THR A 76 7.98 -5.58 14.48
N GLU A 77 9.22 -6.05 14.53
CA GLU A 77 10.35 -5.45 13.81
C GLU A 77 10.87 -6.26 12.61
N GLY A 78 10.37 -7.49 12.41
CA GLY A 78 10.84 -8.37 11.35
C GLY A 78 10.46 -7.91 9.93
N SER A 79 11.38 -8.06 8.98
CA SER A 79 11.17 -7.70 7.57
C SER A 79 10.03 -8.50 6.95
N ARG A 80 9.94 -9.80 7.25
CA ARG A 80 8.87 -10.69 6.76
C ARG A 80 7.50 -10.22 7.23
N THR A 81 7.38 -9.81 8.50
CA THR A 81 6.11 -9.30 9.03
C THR A 81 5.74 -7.97 8.39
N ARG A 82 6.71 -7.09 8.10
CA ARG A 82 6.42 -5.86 7.35
C ARG A 82 5.97 -6.14 5.92
N ASP A 83 6.54 -7.12 5.23
CA ASP A 83 6.11 -7.50 3.88
C ASP A 83 4.68 -8.09 3.89
N LEU A 84 4.38 -8.96 4.84
CA LEU A 84 3.03 -9.49 5.02
C LEU A 84 2.02 -8.41 5.41
N ALA A 85 2.37 -7.54 6.35
CA ALA A 85 1.51 -6.43 6.75
C ALA A 85 1.28 -5.45 5.59
N THR A 86 2.29 -5.24 4.74
CA THR A 86 2.18 -4.44 3.52
C THR A 86 1.19 -5.07 2.53
N LEU A 87 1.28 -6.38 2.30
CA LEU A 87 0.34 -7.12 1.46
C LEU A 87 -1.08 -7.06 2.02
N VAL A 88 -1.25 -7.37 3.31
CA VAL A 88 -2.55 -7.35 4.01
C VAL A 88 -3.15 -5.95 4.01
N GLY A 89 -2.34 -4.93 4.27
CA GLY A 89 -2.74 -3.53 4.22
C GLY A 89 -3.19 -3.12 2.82
N GLY A 90 -2.48 -3.59 1.78
CA GLY A 90 -2.86 -3.35 0.38
C GLY A 90 -4.20 -3.97 0.03
N ILE A 91 -4.42 -5.24 0.41
CA ILE A 91 -5.72 -5.92 0.27
C ILE A 91 -6.82 -5.13 1.00
N GLY A 92 -6.56 -4.74 2.25
CA GLY A 92 -7.50 -3.96 3.05
C GLY A 92 -7.85 -2.62 2.41
N PHE A 93 -6.85 -1.91 1.91
CA PHE A 93 -7.05 -0.65 1.19
C PHE A 93 -7.84 -0.85 -0.11
N GLY A 94 -7.56 -1.92 -0.87
CA GLY A 94 -8.31 -2.27 -2.08
C GLY A 94 -9.79 -2.52 -1.80
N LEU A 95 -10.13 -3.29 -0.76
CA LEU A 95 -11.53 -3.50 -0.34
C LEU A 95 -12.19 -2.20 0.14
N PHE A 96 -11.44 -1.33 0.81
CA PHE A 96 -11.93 -0.05 1.30
C PHE A 96 -12.25 0.91 0.15
N ILE A 97 -11.33 1.09 -0.78
CA ILE A 97 -11.46 2.06 -1.86
C ILE A 97 -12.47 1.61 -2.93
N ASP A 98 -12.72 0.31 -3.09
CA ASP A 98 -13.70 -0.19 -4.06
C ASP A 98 -15.12 0.34 -3.79
N GLU A 99 -15.44 0.57 -2.52
CA GLU A 99 -16.71 1.11 -2.04
C GLU A 99 -16.79 2.66 -2.09
N VAL A 100 -15.73 3.35 -2.56
CA VAL A 100 -15.70 4.83 -2.57
C VAL A 100 -16.86 5.44 -3.36
N GLY A 101 -17.31 4.78 -4.44
CA GLY A 101 -18.43 5.25 -5.25
C GLY A 101 -19.72 5.41 -4.45
N LYS A 102 -20.01 4.45 -3.55
CA LYS A 102 -21.18 4.50 -2.66
C LYS A 102 -21.13 5.62 -1.64
N PHE A 103 -19.97 6.13 -1.29
CA PHE A 103 -19.85 7.16 -0.25
C PHE A 103 -19.62 8.57 -0.81
N VAL A 104 -19.40 8.70 -2.11
CA VAL A 104 -19.18 10.00 -2.78
C VAL A 104 -20.50 10.67 -3.14
N THR A 105 -21.55 9.92 -3.45
CA THR A 105 -22.88 10.47 -3.76
C THR A 105 -23.80 10.41 -2.55
N ALA A 106 -24.62 11.45 -2.35
CA ALA A 106 -25.63 11.48 -1.29
C ALA A 106 -26.63 10.31 -1.38
N ASP A 107 -26.82 9.74 -2.58
CA ASP A 107 -27.77 8.66 -2.86
C ASP A 107 -27.17 7.25 -2.77
N VAL A 108 -25.90 7.10 -2.36
CA VAL A 108 -25.21 5.82 -2.22
C VAL A 108 -25.17 5.00 -3.52
N ASP A 109 -24.91 5.67 -4.65
CA ASP A 109 -24.94 5.05 -5.97
C ASP A 109 -23.66 4.23 -6.27
N TYR A 110 -23.84 2.91 -6.41
CA TYR A 110 -22.78 1.97 -6.76
C TYR A 110 -22.14 2.28 -8.13
N PHE A 111 -22.93 2.79 -9.07
CA PHE A 111 -22.56 2.95 -10.48
C PHE A 111 -22.13 4.37 -10.82
N TYR A 112 -21.84 5.20 -9.81
CA TYR A 112 -21.34 6.55 -10.01
C TYR A 112 -20.07 6.51 -10.88
N GLN A 113 -20.20 6.85 -12.17
CA GLN A 113 -19.13 6.76 -13.17
C GLN A 113 -17.80 7.40 -12.71
N PRO A 114 -17.79 8.52 -11.96
CA PRO A 114 -16.55 9.09 -11.45
C PRO A 114 -15.81 8.25 -10.41
N ALA A 115 -16.42 7.21 -9.82
CA ALA A 115 -15.77 6.36 -8.81
C ALA A 115 -14.47 5.72 -9.34
N ILE A 116 -14.46 5.27 -10.60
CA ILE A 116 -13.27 4.71 -11.24
C ILE A 116 -12.18 5.78 -11.40
N ALA A 117 -12.57 7.00 -11.77
CA ALA A 117 -11.63 8.12 -11.89
C ALA A 117 -11.03 8.50 -10.54
N ILE A 118 -11.84 8.51 -9.47
CA ILE A 118 -11.38 8.76 -8.10
C ILE A 118 -10.37 7.70 -7.68
N MET A 119 -10.69 6.42 -7.85
CA MET A 119 -9.75 5.33 -7.53
C MET A 119 -8.43 5.48 -8.29
N TYR A 120 -8.49 5.75 -9.60
CA TYR A 120 -7.31 5.95 -10.43
C TYR A 120 -6.44 7.10 -9.92
N VAL A 121 -7.05 8.27 -9.69
CA VAL A 121 -6.34 9.46 -9.18
C VAL A 121 -5.72 9.16 -7.81
N VAL A 122 -6.44 8.49 -6.91
CA VAL A 122 -5.91 8.11 -5.59
C VAL A 122 -4.69 7.21 -5.72
N PHE A 123 -4.76 6.13 -6.51
CA PHE A 123 -3.61 5.22 -6.70
C PHE A 123 -2.41 5.92 -7.33
N VAL A 124 -2.63 6.75 -8.36
CA VAL A 124 -1.56 7.49 -9.04
C VAL A 124 -0.90 8.51 -8.11
N LEU A 125 -1.71 9.33 -7.43
CA LEU A 125 -1.18 10.33 -6.49
C LEU A 125 -0.46 9.68 -5.33
N PHE A 126 -0.98 8.57 -4.81
CA PHE A 126 -0.32 7.82 -3.75
C PHE A 126 1.04 7.31 -4.22
N TYR A 127 1.11 6.76 -5.44
CA TYR A 127 2.38 6.33 -6.03
C TYR A 127 3.39 7.46 -6.14
N LEU A 128 2.99 8.57 -6.76
CA LEU A 128 3.87 9.71 -6.96
C LEU A 128 4.35 10.31 -5.63
N ALA A 129 3.45 10.45 -4.66
CA ALA A 129 3.79 10.98 -3.34
C ALA A 129 4.79 10.07 -2.60
N ALA A 130 4.51 8.77 -2.53
CA ALA A 130 5.40 7.83 -1.83
C ALA A 130 6.77 7.71 -2.51
N ARG A 131 6.78 7.61 -3.85
CA ARG A 131 8.02 7.60 -4.64
C ARG A 131 8.85 8.85 -4.37
N GLU A 132 8.23 10.02 -4.39
CA GLU A 132 8.92 11.29 -4.16
C GLU A 132 9.48 11.38 -2.72
N VAL A 133 8.70 10.95 -1.72
CA VAL A 133 9.14 10.91 -0.32
C VAL A 133 10.35 9.98 -0.14
N VAL A 134 10.32 8.77 -0.74
CA VAL A 134 11.41 7.80 -0.63
C VAL A 134 12.68 8.30 -1.31
N ILE A 135 12.56 8.88 -2.51
CA ILE A 135 13.70 9.41 -3.26
C ILE A 135 14.32 10.61 -2.54
N ARG A 136 13.50 11.53 -2.00
CA ARG A 136 13.98 12.73 -1.30
C ARG A 136 14.66 12.43 0.04
N ARG A 137 14.25 11.38 0.75
CA ARG A 137 14.81 11.07 2.08
C ARG A 137 16.31 10.75 2.06
N GLY A 138 16.83 10.25 0.94
CA GLY A 138 18.25 9.87 0.80
C GLY A 138 18.70 8.80 1.81
N MET A 139 19.91 8.27 1.65
CA MET A 139 20.51 7.31 2.60
C MET A 139 21.54 8.01 3.49
N ASN A 140 21.07 8.51 4.63
CA ASN A 140 21.94 9.00 5.71
C ASN A 140 22.47 7.83 6.55
N ASP A 141 23.58 8.04 7.26
CA ASP A 141 24.23 6.98 8.05
C ASP A 141 23.32 6.41 9.16
N ARG A 142 22.50 7.25 9.80
CA ARG A 142 21.47 6.78 10.75
C ARG A 142 20.48 5.81 10.11
N HIS A 143 20.09 6.05 8.86
CA HIS A 143 19.17 5.20 8.11
C HIS A 143 19.83 3.86 7.76
N ARG A 144 21.12 3.89 7.39
CA ARG A 144 21.92 2.68 7.14
C ARG A 144 22.07 1.82 8.40
N LEU A 145 22.33 2.44 9.54
CA LEU A 145 22.40 1.76 10.84
C LEU A 145 21.06 1.12 11.21
N ALA A 146 19.94 1.81 11.00
CA ALA A 146 18.60 1.26 11.25
C ALA A 146 18.30 0.05 10.36
N ILE A 147 18.64 0.10 9.06
CA ILE A 147 18.51 -1.04 8.15
C ILE A 147 19.39 -2.20 8.60
N GLY A 148 20.64 -1.93 9.00
CA GLY A 148 21.58 -2.95 9.48
C GLY A 148 21.12 -3.63 10.77
N ALA A 149 20.69 -2.85 11.76
CA ALA A 149 20.16 -3.36 13.02
C ALA A 149 18.94 -4.26 12.79
N ARG A 150 18.08 -3.87 11.85
CA ARG A 150 16.92 -4.68 11.44
C ARG A 150 17.32 -5.97 10.76
N ALA A 151 18.28 -5.94 9.83
CA ALA A 151 18.76 -7.16 9.18
C ALA A 151 19.32 -8.16 10.21
N LEU A 152 19.96 -7.67 11.28
CA LEU A 152 20.39 -8.52 12.41
C LEU A 152 19.20 -9.08 13.19
N SER A 153 18.13 -8.31 13.39
CA SER A 153 16.92 -8.79 14.07
C SER A 153 16.19 -9.89 13.30
N ASP A 154 16.33 -9.95 11.97
CA ASP A 154 15.76 -11.02 11.14
C ASP A 154 16.56 -12.34 11.22
N LEU A 155 17.79 -12.30 11.77
CA LEU A 155 18.66 -13.46 11.93
C LEU A 155 18.54 -14.14 13.30
N ALA A 156 17.88 -13.48 14.26
CA ALA A 156 17.66 -13.96 15.63
C ALA A 156 16.36 -14.74 15.75
#